data_AF-A0A1J5AK31-F1
#
_entry.id   AF-A0A1J5AK31-F1
#
_cell.length_a   1.000
_cell.length_b   1.000
_cell.length_c   1.000
_cell.angle_alpha   90.00
_cell.angle_beta   90.00
_cell.angle_gamma   90.00
#
_symmetry.space_group_name_H-M   'P 1'
#
loop_
_entity.id
_entity.type
_entity.pdbx_description
1 polymer ?
#
loop_
_entity_poly.entity_id
_entity_poly.type
_entity_poly.pdbx_seq_one_letter_code
_entity_poly.pdbx_strand_id
1 'polypeptide(L)'
;MTLHPILALDHVIEEYRDYLRTEFRAKDPALKEALERELDQPLFLAQEPFFQAHRPFRPGKRWDELPLDPRLARVMTERARRHGAARPEVAFLHQSDTIRNLLSPDPRPVVVTTGTGPGKTEAFLLPVIQNALEDAARYSRSGLTTILVYPMNALAPTTSSSASRSICRGQGSVAWCRWRSMIGARARRSARRCAATRRTSC
;
A
#
# COMPACT_ATOMS: atom_id res chain seq x y z
N MET A 1 -27.32 6.62 -13.21
CA MET A 1 -27.69 7.36 -11.99
C MET A 1 -26.48 8.13 -11.51
N THR A 2 -26.53 9.46 -11.57
CA THR A 2 -25.50 10.35 -11.02
C THR A 2 -25.59 10.35 -9.51
N LEU A 3 -24.56 9.83 -8.84
CA LEU A 3 -24.44 9.88 -7.38
C LEU A 3 -24.15 11.33 -6.96
N HIS A 4 -25.07 11.97 -6.24
CA HIS A 4 -24.83 13.29 -5.67
C HIS A 4 -24.27 13.11 -4.24
N PRO A 5 -22.95 13.32 -4.02
CA PRO A 5 -22.29 12.90 -2.80
C PRO A 5 -22.79 13.61 -1.53
N ILE A 6 -23.25 14.87 -1.65
CA ILE A 6 -23.83 15.62 -0.52
C ILE A 6 -25.14 14.96 -0.07
N LEU A 7 -26.11 14.83 -0.98
CA LEU A 7 -27.39 14.18 -0.70
C LEU A 7 -27.23 12.73 -0.21
N ALA A 8 -26.24 12.00 -0.74
CA ALA A 8 -25.95 10.64 -0.28
C ALA A 8 -25.46 10.63 1.18
N LEU A 9 -24.62 11.59 1.57
CA LEU A 9 -24.16 11.73 2.95
C LEU A 9 -25.31 12.11 3.88
N ASP A 10 -26.14 13.08 3.48
CA ASP A 10 -27.31 13.50 4.26
C ASP A 10 -28.23 12.30 4.54
N HIS A 11 -28.45 11.45 3.52
CA HIS A 11 -29.26 10.25 3.66
C HIS A 11 -28.64 9.24 4.63
N VAL A 12 -27.32 9.00 4.56
CA VAL A 12 -26.61 8.09 5.47
C VAL A 12 -26.64 8.60 6.91
N ILE A 13 -26.52 9.91 7.12
CA ILE A 13 -26.58 10.51 8.45
C ILE A 13 -27.98 10.31 9.06
N GLU A 14 -29.03 10.55 8.26
CA GLU A 14 -30.41 10.40 8.74
C GLU A 14 -30.76 8.94 9.02
N GLU A 15 -30.37 8.01 8.15
CA GLU A 15 -30.60 6.58 8.37
C GLU A 15 -29.86 6.08 9.62
N TYR A 16 -28.64 6.58 9.86
CA TYR A 16 -27.88 6.25 11.07
C TYR A 16 -28.51 6.85 12.34
N ARG A 17 -29.05 8.07 12.25
CA ARG A 17 -29.81 8.71 13.34
C ARG A 17 -31.03 7.88 13.72
N ASP A 18 -31.82 7.45 12.75
CA ASP A 18 -33.01 6.62 12.97
C ASP A 18 -32.66 5.26 13.54
N TYR A 19 -31.57 4.65 13.07
CA TYR A 19 -31.04 3.42 13.65
C TYR A 19 -30.71 3.60 15.15
N LEU A 20 -29.98 4.66 15.53
CA LEU A 20 -29.62 4.89 16.92
C LEU A 20 -30.85 5.15 17.80
N ARG A 21 -31.85 5.87 17.29
CA ARG A 21 -33.13 6.10 17.99
C ARG A 21 -33.93 4.81 18.22
N THR A 22 -33.88 3.87 17.27
CA THR A 22 -34.64 2.62 17.35
C THR A 22 -33.95 1.54 18.19
N GLU A 23 -32.61 1.47 18.12
CA GLU A 23 -31.80 0.50 18.88
C GLU A 23 -31.70 0.90 20.36
N PHE A 24 -31.55 2.20 20.66
CA PHE A 24 -31.41 2.67 22.04
C PHE A 24 -32.77 2.81 22.74
N ARG A 25 -33.33 1.68 23.17
CA ARG A 25 -34.58 1.64 23.95
C ARG A 25 -34.35 1.92 25.44
N ALA A 26 -33.98 3.17 25.78
CA ALA A 26 -33.88 3.58 27.18
C ALA A 26 -35.26 3.50 27.86
N LYS A 27 -35.33 2.80 29.00
CA LYS A 27 -36.54 2.78 29.84
C LYS A 27 -36.73 4.08 30.63
N ASP A 28 -35.64 4.81 30.85
CA ASP A 28 -35.63 6.11 31.52
C ASP A 28 -35.86 7.24 30.49
N PRO A 29 -36.93 8.03 30.64
CA PRO A 29 -37.21 9.17 29.76
C PRO A 29 -36.07 10.20 29.72
N ALA A 30 -35.37 10.44 30.84
CA ALA A 30 -34.32 11.45 30.92
C ALA A 30 -33.10 11.06 30.06
N LEU A 31 -32.75 9.77 30.03
CA LEU A 31 -31.67 9.26 29.18
C LEU A 31 -32.04 9.31 27.69
N LYS A 32 -33.32 9.08 27.37
CA LYS A 32 -33.81 9.18 25.99
C LYS A 32 -33.73 10.62 25.49
N GLU A 33 -34.22 11.58 26.27
CA GLU A 33 -34.14 13.00 25.92
C GLU A 33 -32.69 13.49 25.82
N ALA A 34 -31.80 13.03 26.70
CA ALA A 34 -30.39 13.34 26.63
C ALA A 34 -29.77 12.85 25.30
N LEU A 35 -30.06 11.61 24.90
CA LEU A 35 -29.57 11.06 23.64
C LEU A 35 -30.11 11.85 22.43
N GLU A 36 -31.41 12.12 22.38
CA GLU A 36 -32.02 12.90 21.29
C GLU A 36 -31.37 14.28 21.16
N ARG A 37 -31.12 14.94 22.30
CA ARG A 37 -30.44 16.23 22.33
C ARG A 37 -29.00 16.16 21.82
N GLU A 38 -28.23 15.14 22.19
CA GLU A 38 -26.85 14.98 21.69
C GLU A 38 -26.84 14.64 20.19
N LEU A 39 -27.76 13.78 19.72
CA LEU A 39 -27.88 13.44 18.31
C LEU A 39 -28.17 14.67 17.43
N ASP A 40 -28.98 15.61 17.93
CA ASP A 40 -29.33 16.84 17.21
C ASP A 40 -28.22 17.90 17.24
N GLN A 41 -27.14 17.68 18.02
CA GLN A 41 -26.00 18.59 17.97
C GLN A 41 -25.30 18.53 16.61
N PRO A 42 -24.93 19.70 16.03
CA PRO A 42 -24.17 19.74 14.81
C PRO A 42 -22.84 19.01 14.99
N LEU A 43 -22.45 18.25 13.97
CA LEU A 43 -21.20 17.48 13.91
C LEU A 43 -21.09 16.29 14.90
N PHE A 44 -22.15 15.97 15.65
CA PHE A 44 -22.15 14.83 16.57
C PHE A 44 -22.06 13.49 15.84
N LEU A 45 -22.90 13.29 14.82
CA LEU A 45 -22.93 12.04 14.04
C LEU A 45 -21.86 11.99 12.94
N ALA A 46 -21.59 13.13 12.30
CA ALA A 46 -20.67 13.20 11.17
C ALA A 46 -19.99 14.57 11.12
N GLN A 47 -18.70 14.57 10.80
CA GLN A 47 -17.94 15.79 10.56
C GLN A 47 -18.32 16.45 9.23
N GLU A 48 -17.95 17.71 9.05
CA GLU A 48 -18.21 18.41 7.78
C GLU A 48 -17.57 17.64 6.62
N PRO A 49 -18.32 17.44 5.51
CA PRO A 49 -17.75 16.83 4.32
C PRO A 49 -16.60 17.66 3.78
N PHE A 50 -15.40 17.10 3.84
CA PHE A 50 -14.21 17.69 3.23
C PHE A 50 -14.06 17.21 1.79
N PHE A 51 -14.11 18.16 0.84
CA PHE A 51 -13.88 17.87 -0.57
C PHE A 51 -12.41 18.10 -0.92
N GLN A 52 -11.72 17.01 -1.25
CA GLN A 52 -10.38 17.10 -1.82
C GLN A 52 -10.43 16.93 -3.34
N ALA A 53 -10.26 18.02 -4.07
CA ALA A 53 -9.99 17.94 -5.50
C ALA A 53 -8.54 17.47 -5.70
N HIS A 54 -8.35 16.20 -6.03
CA HIS A 54 -7.04 15.70 -6.43
C HIS A 54 -6.67 16.27 -7.80
N ARG A 55 -5.61 17.08 -7.85
CA ARG A 55 -5.00 17.44 -9.14
C ARG A 55 -4.36 16.19 -9.74
N PRO A 56 -4.59 15.88 -11.02
CA PRO A 56 -3.92 14.77 -11.67
C PRO A 56 -2.40 14.98 -11.62
N PHE A 57 -1.66 13.92 -11.32
CA PHE A 57 -0.20 13.96 -11.33
C PHE A 57 0.31 14.29 -12.72
N ARG A 58 1.41 15.04 -12.80
CA ARG A 58 2.04 15.35 -14.09
C ARG A 58 2.49 14.05 -14.79
N PRO A 59 2.19 13.88 -16.08
CA PRO A 59 2.71 12.75 -16.85
C PRO A 59 4.22 12.85 -16.97
N GLY A 60 4.90 11.72 -16.86
CA GLY A 60 6.33 11.57 -17.07
C GLY A 60 6.63 10.92 -18.41
N LYS A 61 7.58 9.98 -18.40
CA LYS A 61 7.96 9.18 -19.56
C LYS A 61 7.11 7.93 -19.66
N ARG A 62 7.12 7.30 -20.83
CA ARG A 62 6.52 5.99 -21.02
C ARG A 62 7.33 4.92 -20.27
N TRP A 63 6.68 3.86 -19.83
CA TRP A 63 7.34 2.78 -19.09
C TRP A 63 8.47 2.11 -19.89
N ASP A 64 8.32 2.03 -21.21
CA ASP A 64 9.29 1.46 -22.16
C ASP A 64 10.50 2.37 -22.45
N GLU A 65 10.41 3.67 -22.12
CA GLU A 65 11.51 4.62 -22.23
C GLU A 65 12.36 4.69 -20.95
N LEU A 66 11.93 4.05 -19.86
CA LEU A 66 12.67 4.00 -18.62
C LEU A 66 13.69 2.86 -18.66
N PRO A 67 14.81 2.95 -17.91
CA PRO A 67 15.84 1.90 -17.84
C PRO A 67 15.34 0.69 -17.04
N LEU A 68 14.26 0.06 -17.50
CA LEU A 68 13.60 -1.09 -16.89
C LEU A 68 13.62 -2.27 -17.85
N ASP A 69 13.60 -3.49 -17.30
CA ASP A 69 13.35 -4.69 -18.08
C ASP A 69 12.02 -4.55 -18.85
N PRO A 70 11.97 -4.87 -20.15
CA PRO A 70 10.75 -4.73 -20.96
C PRO A 70 9.53 -5.46 -20.39
N ARG A 71 9.74 -6.59 -19.69
CA ARG A 71 8.65 -7.32 -19.02
C ARG A 71 8.13 -6.54 -17.83
N LEU A 72 9.01 -5.89 -17.07
CA LEU A 72 8.62 -5.05 -15.95
C LEU A 72 7.83 -3.82 -16.43
N ALA A 73 8.30 -3.15 -17.48
CA ALA A 73 7.59 -2.03 -18.12
C ALA A 73 6.17 -2.43 -18.60
N ARG A 74 6.05 -3.62 -19.21
CA ARG A 74 4.77 -4.19 -19.63
C ARG A 74 3.83 -4.46 -18.44
N VAL A 75 4.34 -5.05 -17.35
CA VAL A 75 3.56 -5.30 -16.13
C VAL A 75 3.00 -4.00 -15.56
N MET A 76 3.78 -2.90 -15.56
CA MET A 76 3.30 -1.60 -15.08
C MET A 76 2.21 -1.02 -15.98
N THR A 77 2.35 -1.16 -17.29
CA THR A 77 1.32 -0.75 -18.26
C THR A 77 0.01 -1.54 -18.05
N GLU A 78 0.09 -2.85 -17.92
CA GLU A 78 -1.09 -3.72 -17.69
C GLU A 78 -1.75 -3.44 -16.34
N ARG A 79 -0.96 -3.17 -15.29
CA ARG A 79 -1.48 -2.77 -13.98
C ARG A 79 -2.20 -1.43 -14.06
N ALA A 80 -1.61 -0.42 -14.68
CA ALA A 80 -2.22 0.89 -14.84
C ALA A 80 -3.55 0.80 -15.63
N ARG A 81 -3.60 -0.04 -16.67
CA ARG A 81 -4.82 -0.31 -17.45
C ARG A 81 -5.92 -0.93 -16.57
N ARG A 82 -5.58 -1.93 -15.74
CA ARG A 82 -6.55 -2.58 -14.83
C ARG A 82 -7.13 -1.62 -13.79
N HIS A 83 -6.37 -0.59 -13.39
CA HIS A 83 -6.83 0.43 -12.46
C HIS A 83 -7.49 1.64 -13.15
N GLY A 84 -7.79 1.56 -14.45
CA GLY A 84 -8.53 2.60 -15.17
C GLY A 84 -7.72 3.88 -15.44
N ALA A 85 -6.39 3.79 -15.50
CA ALA A 85 -5.57 4.94 -15.85
C ALA A 85 -5.87 5.43 -17.27
N ALA A 86 -6.02 6.75 -17.45
CA ALA A 86 -6.29 7.35 -18.76
C ALA A 86 -5.14 7.15 -19.78
N ARG A 87 -3.90 7.06 -19.30
CA ARG A 87 -2.69 6.82 -20.09
C ARG A 87 -1.84 5.73 -19.43
N PRO A 88 -2.22 4.45 -19.57
CA PRO A 88 -1.58 3.35 -18.84
C PRO A 88 -0.11 3.14 -19.20
N GLU A 89 0.30 3.53 -20.40
CA GLU A 89 1.67 3.45 -20.90
C GLU A 89 2.61 4.51 -20.30
N VAL A 90 2.07 5.54 -19.65
CA VAL A 90 2.85 6.68 -19.13
C VAL A 90 2.98 6.58 -17.60
N ALA A 91 4.21 6.62 -17.11
CA ALA A 91 4.50 6.75 -15.69
C ALA A 91 4.27 8.18 -15.20
N PHE A 92 4.04 8.38 -13.91
CA PHE A 92 4.01 9.72 -13.35
C PHE A 92 5.40 10.37 -13.40
N LEU A 93 5.45 11.71 -13.45
CA LEU A 93 6.71 12.46 -13.53
C LEU A 93 7.67 12.07 -12.38
N HIS A 94 7.17 12.05 -11.14
CA HIS A 94 7.95 11.69 -9.97
C HIS A 94 8.49 10.25 -10.03
N GLN A 95 7.74 9.30 -10.61
CA GLN A 95 8.21 7.94 -10.82
C GLN A 95 9.31 7.91 -11.86
N SER A 96 9.07 8.56 -13.01
CA SER A 96 10.01 8.60 -14.13
C SER A 96 11.36 9.18 -13.73
N ASP A 97 11.34 10.31 -13.00
CA ASP A 97 12.56 10.98 -12.58
C ASP A 97 13.30 10.20 -11.49
N THR A 98 12.56 9.61 -10.54
CA THR A 98 13.17 8.76 -9.51
C THR A 98 13.83 7.52 -10.11
N ILE A 99 13.12 6.83 -11.02
CA ILE A 99 13.63 5.61 -11.68
C ILE A 99 14.86 5.94 -12.51
N ARG A 100 14.81 7.00 -13.32
CA ARG A 100 15.95 7.43 -14.14
C ARG A 100 17.16 7.77 -13.29
N ASN A 101 16.97 8.49 -12.18
CA ASN A 101 18.07 8.86 -11.30
C ASN A 101 18.67 7.63 -10.59
N LEU A 102 17.82 6.77 -9.99
CA LEU A 102 18.29 5.63 -9.20
C LEU A 102 18.90 4.50 -10.04
N LEU A 103 18.56 4.40 -11.32
CA LEU A 103 19.14 3.44 -12.26
C LEU A 103 20.16 4.08 -13.22
N SER A 104 20.57 5.32 -12.94
CA SER A 104 21.66 5.95 -13.69
C SER A 104 23.02 5.38 -13.27
N PRO A 105 24.08 5.56 -14.09
CA PRO A 105 25.43 5.15 -13.72
C PRO A 105 25.99 5.82 -12.45
N ASP A 106 25.47 7.00 -12.09
CA ASP A 106 25.84 7.78 -10.89
C ASP A 106 24.57 8.11 -10.07
N PRO A 107 24.02 7.14 -9.32
CA PRO A 107 22.75 7.30 -8.64
C PRO A 107 22.88 8.22 -7.41
N ARG A 108 22.02 9.25 -7.35
CA ARG A 108 21.96 10.17 -6.20
C ARG A 108 20.83 9.80 -5.24
N PRO A 109 20.97 10.03 -3.91
CA PRO A 109 19.86 9.88 -2.98
C PRO A 109 18.67 10.78 -3.38
N VAL A 110 17.45 10.25 -3.33
CA VAL A 110 16.22 10.96 -3.71
C VAL A 110 15.23 10.96 -2.55
N VAL A 111 14.61 12.11 -2.32
CA VAL A 111 13.44 12.24 -1.44
C VAL A 111 12.20 12.48 -2.32
N VAL A 112 11.25 11.55 -2.29
CA VAL A 112 10.03 11.65 -3.10
C VAL A 112 8.90 12.28 -2.28
N THR A 113 8.70 13.59 -2.45
CA THR A 113 7.60 14.34 -1.83
C THR A 113 6.41 14.41 -2.78
N THR A 114 5.42 13.56 -2.54
CA THR A 114 4.11 13.59 -3.23
C THR A 114 2.97 13.55 -2.23
N GLY A 115 1.75 13.93 -2.61
CA GLY A 115 0.57 13.73 -1.77
C GLY A 115 0.31 12.24 -1.49
N THR A 116 -0.62 11.94 -0.58
CA THR A 116 -1.17 10.59 -0.43
C THR A 116 -1.82 10.17 -1.75
N GLY A 117 -1.38 9.05 -2.31
CA GLY A 117 -1.85 8.60 -3.62
C GLY A 117 -0.96 7.52 -4.26
N PRO A 118 -1.41 6.97 -5.40
CA PRO A 118 -0.72 5.90 -6.10
C PRO A 118 0.54 6.47 -6.77
N GLY A 119 1.71 5.96 -6.40
CA GLY A 119 2.92 6.18 -7.19
C GLY A 119 4.25 6.23 -6.44
N LYS A 120 4.22 6.53 -5.12
CA LYS A 120 5.43 6.51 -4.27
C LYS A 120 6.05 5.12 -4.22
N THR A 121 5.20 4.13 -3.98
CA THR A 121 5.58 2.71 -3.86
C THR A 121 6.35 2.26 -5.09
N GLU A 122 5.83 2.57 -6.28
CA GLU A 122 6.47 2.23 -7.54
C GLU A 122 7.78 3.00 -7.76
N ALA A 123 7.83 4.28 -7.35
CA ALA A 123 9.01 5.12 -7.52
C ALA A 123 10.26 4.55 -6.82
N PHE A 124 10.12 3.92 -5.63
CA PHE A 124 11.25 3.29 -4.94
C PHE A 124 11.34 1.76 -5.14
N LEU A 125 10.23 1.04 -5.36
CA LEU A 125 10.28 -0.41 -5.54
C LEU A 125 10.76 -0.84 -6.92
N LEU A 126 10.44 -0.10 -7.98
CA LEU A 126 10.84 -0.49 -9.34
C LEU A 126 12.37 -0.54 -9.52
N PRO A 127 13.14 0.47 -9.06
CA PRO A 127 14.60 0.40 -9.11
C PRO A 127 15.17 -0.77 -8.33
N VAL A 128 14.58 -1.10 -7.17
CA VAL A 128 14.98 -2.23 -6.34
C VAL A 128 14.77 -3.56 -7.06
N ILE A 129 13.62 -3.74 -7.70
CA ILE A 129 13.30 -4.95 -8.47
C ILE A 129 14.24 -5.07 -9.68
N GLN A 130 14.45 -3.97 -10.41
CA GLN A 130 15.35 -3.94 -11.56
C GLN A 130 16.78 -4.35 -11.17
N ASN A 131 17.33 -3.76 -10.10
CA ASN A 131 18.65 -4.12 -9.60
C ASN A 131 18.73 -5.60 -9.19
N ALA A 132 17.65 -6.17 -8.64
CA ALA A 132 17.62 -7.59 -8.30
C ALA A 132 17.63 -8.52 -9.51
N LEU A 133 16.96 -8.12 -10.60
CA LEU A 133 16.99 -8.87 -11.86
C LEU A 133 18.39 -8.87 -12.45
N GLU A 134 19.06 -7.71 -12.43
CA GLU A 134 20.44 -7.55 -12.88
C GLU A 134 21.42 -8.34 -12.00
N ASP A 135 21.28 -8.25 -10.68
CA ASP A 135 22.07 -9.02 -9.71
C ASP A 135 21.90 -10.53 -9.92
N ALA A 136 20.67 -11.00 -10.16
CA ALA A 136 20.40 -12.42 -10.39
C ALA A 136 21.02 -12.93 -11.71
N ALA A 137 21.07 -12.08 -12.73
CA ALA A 137 21.71 -12.41 -14.00
C ALA A 137 23.25 -12.36 -13.90
N ARG A 138 23.79 -11.42 -13.12
CA ARG A 138 25.24 -11.21 -12.97
C ARG A 138 25.87 -12.17 -11.96
N TYR A 139 25.16 -12.45 -10.88
CA TYR A 139 25.65 -13.25 -9.75
C TYR A 139 24.80 -14.50 -9.59
N SER A 140 25.39 -15.67 -9.84
CA SER A 140 24.74 -16.97 -9.62
C SER A 140 24.68 -17.39 -8.14
N ARG A 141 24.66 -16.43 -7.20
CA ARG A 141 24.69 -16.66 -5.75
C ARG A 141 23.63 -15.82 -5.05
N SER A 142 23.01 -16.38 -4.01
CA SER A 142 22.04 -15.66 -3.18
C SER A 142 22.73 -14.54 -2.41
N GLY A 143 22.22 -13.31 -2.53
CA GLY A 143 22.73 -12.11 -1.86
C GLY A 143 21.64 -11.31 -1.14
N LEU A 144 22.05 -10.22 -0.47
CA LEU A 144 21.14 -9.17 -0.02
C LEU A 144 21.17 -8.06 -1.07
N THR A 145 20.04 -7.78 -1.69
CA THR A 145 19.94 -6.71 -2.71
C THR A 145 19.44 -5.39 -2.12
N THR A 146 18.51 -5.42 -1.16
CA THR A 146 17.91 -4.19 -0.60
C THR A 146 17.40 -4.39 0.82
N ILE A 147 17.46 -3.31 1.61
CA ILE A 147 16.81 -3.17 2.91
C ILE A 147 15.70 -2.14 2.78
N LEU A 148 14.45 -2.55 3.02
CA LEU A 148 13.32 -1.64 3.09
C LEU A 148 12.98 -1.36 4.55
N VAL A 149 13.06 -0.09 4.94
CA VAL A 149 12.69 0.35 6.29
C VAL A 149 11.33 1.02 6.22
N TYR A 150 10.39 0.54 7.02
CA TYR A 150 9.04 1.11 7.11
C TYR A 150 8.68 1.32 8.59
N PRO A 151 8.21 2.50 9.00
CA PRO A 151 7.78 2.73 10.38
C PRO A 151 6.50 1.93 10.66
N MET A 152 6.54 0.99 11.61
CA MET A 152 5.35 0.22 11.97
C MET A 152 4.35 1.11 12.74
N ASN A 153 3.18 1.33 12.13
CA ASN A 153 1.82 1.33 12.70
C ASN A 153 0.87 2.13 11.78
N ALA A 154 0.67 1.70 10.53
CA ALA A 154 -0.39 2.26 9.66
C ALA A 154 -0.69 1.39 8.42
N LEU A 155 -0.55 0.07 8.50
CA LEU A 155 -1.10 -0.80 7.46
C LEU A 155 -1.65 -2.07 8.12
N ALA A 156 -2.91 -2.00 8.56
CA ALA A 156 -3.74 -3.19 8.59
C ALA A 156 -3.64 -3.85 7.20
N PRO A 157 -3.53 -5.18 7.12
CA PRO A 157 -3.33 -5.86 5.85
C PRO A 157 -4.48 -5.52 4.91
N THR A 158 -4.21 -4.70 3.89
CA THR A 158 -5.11 -4.60 2.74
C THR A 158 -5.08 -5.97 2.08
N THR A 159 -6.15 -6.72 2.30
CA THR A 159 -6.36 -8.09 1.87
C THR A 159 -6.06 -8.24 0.38
N SER A 160 -5.46 -9.38 0.02
CA SER A 160 -5.20 -9.91 -1.33
C SER A 160 -3.91 -9.46 -2.05
N SER A 161 -2.81 -10.17 -1.81
CA SER A 161 -2.33 -11.21 -2.75
C SER A 161 -0.96 -11.76 -2.31
N SER A 162 -0.90 -13.09 -2.29
CA SER A 162 0.19 -13.98 -1.92
C SER A 162 1.56 -13.63 -2.50
N ALA A 163 2.55 -13.31 -1.64
CA ALA A 163 3.96 -13.77 -1.75
C ALA A 163 4.89 -13.03 -0.76
N SER A 164 4.67 -13.11 0.55
CA SER A 164 5.66 -12.59 1.54
C SER A 164 5.44 -13.23 2.90
N ARG A 165 5.75 -14.52 3.02
CA ARG A 165 5.95 -15.16 4.33
C ARG A 165 7.41 -15.59 4.44
N SER A 166 8.31 -14.61 4.46
CA SER A 166 9.73 -14.83 4.76
C SER A 166 10.13 -14.04 6.01
N ILE A 167 10.02 -14.73 7.15
CA ILE A 167 10.83 -14.55 8.36
C ILE A 167 11.10 -13.08 8.72
N CYS A 168 10.10 -12.43 9.29
CA CYS A 168 10.33 -11.28 10.15
C CYS A 168 10.86 -11.80 11.50
N ARG A 169 12.12 -11.54 11.84
CA ARG A 169 12.59 -11.60 13.22
C ARG A 169 12.77 -10.17 13.69
N GLY A 170 11.91 -9.73 14.61
CA GLY A 170 12.04 -8.42 15.26
C GLY A 170 12.66 -8.57 16.65
N GLN A 171 13.63 -7.72 16.95
CA GLN A 171 13.85 -7.20 18.30
C GLN A 171 13.71 -5.68 18.19
N GLY A 172 12.77 -5.09 18.94
CA GLY A 172 12.45 -3.66 18.91
C GLY A 172 11.36 -3.23 17.91
N SER A 173 10.94 -1.96 18.02
CA SER A 173 9.82 -1.29 17.31
C SER A 173 10.01 -1.10 15.80
N VAL A 174 11.02 -1.72 15.20
CA VAL A 174 11.35 -1.63 13.77
C VAL A 174 11.29 -3.04 13.16
N ALA A 175 10.42 -3.24 12.18
CA ALA A 175 10.39 -4.47 11.39
C ALA A 175 11.40 -4.40 10.23
N TRP A 176 12.27 -5.40 10.16
CA TRP A 176 13.23 -5.58 9.07
C TRP A 176 12.68 -6.61 8.09
N CYS A 177 12.30 -6.18 6.89
CA CYS A 177 11.97 -7.10 5.80
C CYS A 177 13.23 -7.33 4.95
N ARG A 178 13.87 -8.48 5.13
CA ARG A 178 14.97 -8.92 4.28
C ARG A 178 14.42 -9.60 3.04
N TRP A 179 14.50 -8.94 1.89
CA TRP A 179 14.20 -9.62 0.63
C TRP A 179 15.44 -10.36 0.13
N ARG A 180 15.32 -11.68 0.02
CA ARG A 180 16.38 -12.59 -0.44
C ARG A 180 15.98 -13.07 -1.83
N SER A 181 16.74 -12.71 -2.85
CA SER A 181 16.55 -13.28 -4.19
C SER A 181 16.82 -14.79 -4.12
N MET A 182 15.77 -15.58 -4.35
CA MET A 182 15.86 -17.03 -4.54
C MET A 182 15.39 -17.30 -5.96
N ILE A 183 16.32 -17.27 -6.92
CA ILE A 183 16.04 -17.73 -8.29
C ILE A 183 17.07 -18.80 -8.61
N GLY A 184 16.62 -20.05 -8.48
CA GLY A 184 17.36 -21.27 -8.73
C GLY A 184 16.41 -22.46 -8.60
N ALA A 185 16.29 -23.24 -9.66
CA ALA A 185 15.27 -24.28 -9.86
C ALA A 185 15.21 -25.31 -8.70
N ARG A 186 14.24 -25.15 -7.78
CA ARG A 186 13.70 -26.25 -6.94
C ARG A 186 12.42 -25.80 -6.21
N ALA A 187 11.37 -25.57 -6.98
CA ALA A 187 10.01 -25.63 -6.45
C ALA A 187 9.64 -27.11 -6.22
N ARG A 188 10.10 -27.73 -5.14
CA ARG A 188 9.54 -28.99 -4.61
C ARG A 188 10.08 -29.31 -3.20
N ARG A 189 9.13 -29.36 -2.25
CA ARG A 189 9.15 -30.08 -0.96
C ARG A 189 10.25 -29.69 0.05
N SER A 190 9.85 -28.91 1.07
CA SER A 190 10.27 -29.17 2.46
C SER A 190 9.36 -28.47 3.49
N ALA A 191 8.04 -28.67 3.38
CA ALA A 191 7.16 -28.55 4.54
C ALA A 191 7.17 -29.91 5.27
N ARG A 192 8.22 -30.18 6.06
CA ARG A 192 8.32 -31.23 7.11
C ARG A 192 9.77 -31.36 7.56
N ARG A 193 10.07 -30.74 8.71
CA ARG A 193 11.08 -31.09 9.74
C ARG A 193 11.61 -29.82 10.39
N CYS A 194 10.94 -29.41 11.47
CA CYS A 194 11.55 -28.72 12.60
C CYS A 194 10.53 -28.78 13.76
N ALA A 195 10.21 -30.01 14.18
CA ALA A 195 9.79 -30.27 15.54
C ALA A 195 10.92 -31.11 16.16
N ALA A 196 11.19 -30.86 17.44
CA ALA A 196 12.27 -31.44 18.25
C ALA A 196 13.66 -30.84 18.03
N THR A 197 13.98 -29.79 18.80
CA THR A 197 15.10 -29.80 19.75
C THR A 197 15.12 -28.50 20.57
N ARG A 198 14.45 -28.54 21.73
CA ARG A 198 14.82 -27.77 22.93
C ARG A 198 14.60 -28.70 24.12
N ARG A 199 15.68 -29.08 24.79
CA ARG A 199 15.87 -28.93 26.24
C ARG A 199 17.19 -29.58 26.65
N THR A 200 18.10 -28.72 27.10
CA THR A 200 19.18 -29.03 28.04
C THR A 200 18.57 -29.37 29.40
N SER A 201 18.89 -30.55 29.93
CA SER A 201 18.98 -30.89 31.36
C SER A 201 19.55 -32.30 31.49
N CYS A 202 20.63 -32.41 32.29
CA CYS A 202 21.55 -33.54 32.49
C CYS A 202 22.55 -33.82 31.36
#